data_AF-A0A4R3J8C4-F1
#
_entry.id   AF-A0A4R3J8C4-F1
#
_cell.length_a   1.000
_cell.length_b   1.000
_cell.length_c   1.000
_cell.angle_alpha   90.00
_cell.angle_beta   90.00
_cell.angle_gamma   90.00
#
_symmetry.space_group_name_H-M   'P 1'
#
loop_
_entity.id
_entity.type
_entity.pdbx_description
1 polymer ?
#
loop_
_entity_poly.entity_id
_entity_poly.type
_entity_poly.pdbx_seq_one_letter_code
_entity_poly.pdbx_strand_id
1 'polypeptide(L)'
;MDADGPPGVKEDAKETIEKNTGEKARGNPENLGARIRNAQNTSHHRETQPTITGSLSGVGAALRIGSELLAALIVGVGTGYFLDVWLGTRPWMMVVFFFLGSGAGILNVYRAASGFTFAGENAVKAQKNERHQGVRARDEHDKSGATERARRENATRRHKKAPPRES
;
A
#
# COMPACT_ATOMS: atom_id res chain seq x y z
N MET A 1 -37.43 -61.00 6.09
CA MET A 1 -35.97 -61.01 6.29
C MET A 1 -35.28 -60.26 5.15
N ASP A 2 -34.76 -59.04 5.26
CA ASP A 2 -35.07 -57.87 6.05
C ASP A 2 -34.58 -56.70 5.19
N ALA A 3 -35.51 -55.84 4.76
CA ALA A 3 -35.18 -54.57 4.16
C ALA A 3 -34.96 -53.60 5.31
N ASP A 4 -33.74 -53.54 5.85
CA ASP A 4 -33.38 -52.53 6.83
C ASP A 4 -31.94 -52.07 6.58
N GLY A 5 -31.80 -51.12 5.65
CA GLY A 5 -30.59 -50.32 5.56
C GLY A 5 -30.57 -49.36 6.76
N PRO A 6 -29.40 -49.14 7.39
CA PRO A 6 -29.32 -48.46 8.69
C PRO A 6 -29.95 -47.06 8.64
N PRO A 7 -30.88 -46.74 9.56
CA PRO A 7 -31.44 -45.40 9.68
C PRO A 7 -30.38 -44.47 10.29
N GLY A 8 -30.01 -43.40 9.58
CA GLY A 8 -29.26 -42.30 10.20
C GLY A 8 -28.19 -41.59 9.36
N VAL A 9 -27.90 -42.00 8.13
CA VAL A 9 -26.79 -41.40 7.34
C VAL A 9 -27.24 -40.26 6.40
N LYS A 10 -28.53 -39.91 6.37
CA LYS A 10 -29.08 -38.95 5.39
C LYS A 10 -29.58 -37.63 6.00
N GLU A 11 -29.54 -37.49 7.32
CA GLU A 11 -30.12 -36.34 8.04
C GLU A 11 -29.05 -35.37 8.56
N ASP A 12 -27.93 -35.90 9.06
CA ASP A 12 -26.77 -35.18 9.59
C ASP A 12 -25.97 -34.40 8.51
N ALA A 13 -25.85 -34.99 7.32
CA ALA A 13 -25.17 -34.35 6.19
C ALA A 13 -25.96 -33.17 5.62
N LYS A 14 -27.29 -33.18 5.71
CA LYS A 14 -28.15 -32.12 5.18
C LYS A 14 -28.13 -30.89 6.09
N GLU A 15 -28.15 -31.11 7.41
CA GLU A 15 -28.12 -30.03 8.40
C GLU A 15 -26.79 -29.26 8.40
N THR A 16 -25.67 -29.96 8.14
CA THR A 16 -24.33 -29.37 8.12
C THR A 16 -24.09 -28.51 6.87
N ILE A 17 -24.64 -28.92 5.72
CA ILE A 17 -24.51 -28.21 4.43
C ILE A 17 -25.40 -26.95 4.40
N GLU A 18 -26.59 -27.00 5.01
CA GLU A 18 -27.52 -25.87 5.04
C GLU A 18 -27.03 -24.74 5.97
N LYS A 19 -26.44 -25.08 7.13
CA LYS A 19 -25.86 -24.09 8.07
C LYS A 19 -24.67 -23.34 7.47
N ASN A 20 -23.79 -24.03 6.73
CA ASN A 20 -22.60 -23.40 6.12
C ASN A 20 -22.97 -22.47 4.94
N THR A 21 -24.04 -22.79 4.23
CA THR A 21 -24.51 -22.01 3.07
C THR A 21 -25.27 -20.75 3.50
N GLY A 22 -26.00 -20.80 4.63
CA GLY A 22 -26.72 -19.66 5.18
C GLY A 22 -25.82 -18.58 5.79
N GLU A 23 -24.64 -18.93 6.29
CA GLU A 23 -23.67 -17.98 6.87
C GLU A 23 -22.94 -17.17 5.79
N LYS A 24 -22.67 -17.79 4.64
CA LYS A 24 -21.91 -17.16 3.54
C LYS A 24 -22.74 -16.21 2.66
N ALA A 25 -24.08 -16.36 2.69
CA ALA A 25 -25.01 -15.55 1.91
C ALA A 25 -25.47 -14.27 2.64
N ARG A 26 -25.25 -14.18 3.97
CA ARG A 26 -25.46 -12.94 4.73
C ARG A 26 -24.25 -12.03 4.50
N GLY A 27 -24.34 -11.19 3.47
CA GLY A 27 -23.31 -10.22 3.09
C GLY A 27 -22.80 -9.44 4.30
N ASN A 28 -21.62 -9.82 4.75
CA ASN A 28 -20.98 -9.26 5.93
C ASN A 28 -20.66 -7.76 5.66
N PRO A 29 -21.25 -6.80 6.38
CA PRO A 29 -21.06 -5.37 6.14
C PRO A 29 -19.59 -4.95 6.29
N GLU A 30 -18.81 -5.70 7.07
CA GLU A 30 -17.35 -5.56 7.19
C GLU A 30 -16.65 -5.70 5.83
N ASN A 31 -17.14 -6.62 4.98
CA ASN A 31 -16.56 -6.89 3.67
C ASN A 31 -16.96 -5.79 2.66
N LEU A 32 -18.16 -5.22 2.81
CA LEU A 32 -18.57 -4.03 2.05
C LEU A 32 -17.73 -2.82 2.47
N GLY A 33 -17.51 -2.62 3.77
CA GLY A 33 -16.61 -1.59 4.29
C GLY A 33 -15.19 -1.74 3.74
N ALA A 34 -14.65 -2.95 3.72
CA ALA A 34 -13.34 -3.23 3.14
C ALA A 34 -13.27 -2.93 1.63
N ARG A 35 -14.32 -3.26 0.87
CA ARG A 35 -14.42 -2.98 -0.56
C ARG A 35 -14.60 -1.49 -0.85
N ILE A 36 -15.43 -0.79 -0.06
CA ILE A 36 -15.64 0.66 -0.15
C ILE A 36 -14.34 1.38 0.20
N ARG A 37 -13.60 0.95 1.23
CA ARG A 37 -12.33 1.54 1.63
C ARG A 37 -11.24 1.34 0.58
N ASN A 38 -11.18 0.16 -0.03
CA ASN A 38 -10.27 -0.11 -1.17
C ASN A 38 -10.65 0.72 -2.41
N ALA A 39 -11.94 0.94 -2.66
CA ALA A 39 -12.40 1.79 -3.75
C ALA A 39 -12.17 3.29 -3.48
N GLN A 40 -12.35 3.75 -2.24
CA GLN A 40 -12.16 5.14 -1.82
C GLN A 40 -10.70 5.57 -1.89
N ASN A 41 -9.76 4.70 -1.52
CA ASN A 41 -8.32 4.98 -1.64
C ASN A 41 -7.86 5.19 -3.10
N THR A 42 -8.62 4.65 -4.07
CA THR A 42 -8.33 4.82 -5.51
C THR A 42 -9.04 6.06 -6.11
N SER A 43 -9.96 6.69 -5.36
CA SER A 43 -10.92 7.66 -5.91
C SER A 43 -10.62 9.13 -5.63
N HIS A 44 -9.65 9.45 -4.76
CA HIS A 44 -9.33 10.85 -4.44
C HIS A 44 -8.57 11.63 -5.53
N HIS A 45 -8.37 11.06 -6.72
CA HIS A 45 -7.79 11.76 -7.87
C HIS A 45 -8.28 11.23 -9.22
N ARG A 46 -9.61 11.17 -9.40
CA ARG A 46 -10.23 10.82 -10.68
C ARG A 46 -11.09 11.98 -11.19
N GLU A 47 -10.45 13.04 -11.63
CA GLU A 47 -11.06 13.95 -12.61
C GLU A 47 -10.23 13.91 -13.91
N THR A 48 -10.94 13.70 -15.02
CA THR A 48 -10.51 13.61 -16.44
C THR A 48 -9.84 12.31 -16.94
N GLN A 49 -10.64 11.49 -17.64
CA GLN A 49 -10.32 10.28 -18.44
C GLN A 49 -9.71 10.64 -19.82
N PRO A 50 -9.11 9.73 -20.64
CA PRO A 50 -9.55 8.36 -20.96
C PRO A 50 -8.47 7.26 -20.94
N THR A 51 -8.97 6.01 -20.89
CA THR A 51 -8.20 4.76 -20.84
C THR A 51 -7.79 4.31 -22.25
N ILE A 52 -6.49 4.14 -22.49
CA ILE A 52 -5.96 3.33 -23.61
C ILE A 52 -5.07 2.23 -22.99
N THR A 53 -5.54 1.00 -23.14
CA THR A 53 -5.11 -0.19 -22.42
C THR A 53 -3.74 -0.70 -22.90
N GLY A 54 -2.72 -0.60 -22.05
CA GLY A 54 -1.41 -1.26 -22.22
C GLY A 54 -0.63 -1.22 -20.91
N SER A 55 -0.01 -2.34 -20.51
CA SER A 55 0.93 -2.50 -19.38
C SER A 55 0.70 -1.61 -18.15
N LEU A 56 -0.27 -2.04 -17.33
CA LEU A 56 -1.07 -1.28 -16.36
C LEU A 56 -0.33 -0.47 -15.28
N SER A 57 0.93 -0.77 -14.93
CA SER A 57 1.59 -0.09 -13.81
C SER A 57 2.40 1.16 -14.20
N GLY A 58 3.00 1.20 -15.39
CA GLY A 58 3.83 2.32 -15.84
C GLY A 58 3.07 3.28 -16.76
N VAL A 59 2.19 2.72 -17.59
CA VAL A 59 1.41 3.50 -18.57
C VAL A 59 0.39 4.40 -17.89
N GLY A 60 -0.26 3.94 -16.82
CA GLY A 60 -1.22 4.78 -16.08
C GLY A 60 -0.58 6.03 -15.46
N ALA A 61 0.63 5.91 -14.92
CA ALA A 61 1.38 7.04 -14.37
C ALA A 61 1.82 8.01 -15.48
N ALA A 62 2.33 7.48 -16.60
CA ALA A 62 2.72 8.28 -17.76
C ALA A 62 1.52 9.02 -18.39
N LEU A 63 0.36 8.37 -18.51
CA LEU A 63 -0.87 8.99 -19.02
C LEU A 63 -1.39 10.10 -18.09
N ARG A 64 -1.30 9.91 -16.79
CA ARG A 64 -1.66 10.96 -15.82
C ARG A 64 -0.75 12.18 -15.95
N ILE A 65 0.56 11.97 -15.95
CA ILE A 65 1.55 13.05 -16.12
C ILE A 65 1.36 13.75 -17.48
N GLY A 66 1.12 12.97 -18.55
CA GLY A 66 0.90 13.48 -19.89
C GLY A 66 -0.41 14.27 -20.03
N SER A 67 -1.49 13.81 -19.40
CA SER A 67 -2.78 14.52 -19.42
C SER A 67 -2.75 15.82 -18.62
N GLU A 68 -2.02 15.87 -17.50
CA GLU A 68 -1.80 17.10 -16.75
C GLU A 68 -1.08 18.16 -17.59
N LEU A 69 -0.05 17.77 -18.36
CA LEU A 69 0.64 18.65 -19.29
C LEU A 69 -0.26 19.12 -20.43
N LEU A 70 -1.02 18.20 -21.03
CA LEU A 70 -1.91 18.52 -22.14
C LEU A 70 -3.06 19.43 -21.71
N ALA A 71 -3.63 19.20 -20.53
CA ALA A 71 -4.67 20.06 -19.97
C ALA A 71 -4.16 21.49 -19.74
N ALA A 72 -2.98 21.66 -19.14
CA ALA A 72 -2.38 22.97 -18.94
C ALA A 72 -2.12 23.71 -20.27
N LEU A 73 -1.68 22.97 -21.30
CA LEU A 73 -1.47 23.53 -22.63
C LEU A 73 -2.79 23.97 -23.28
N ILE A 74 -3.83 23.12 -23.25
CA ILE A 74 -5.15 23.44 -23.80
C ILE A 74 -5.73 24.67 -23.10
N VAL A 75 -5.61 24.76 -21.78
CA VAL A 75 -6.09 25.91 -21.01
C VAL A 75 -5.31 27.17 -21.37
N GLY A 76 -3.97 27.11 -21.44
CA GLY A 76 -3.13 28.27 -21.79
C GLY A 76 -3.40 28.77 -23.21
N VAL A 77 -3.39 27.88 -24.20
CA VAL A 77 -3.64 28.21 -25.60
C VAL A 77 -5.09 28.66 -25.82
N GLY A 78 -6.07 27.97 -25.22
CA GLY A 78 -7.48 28.35 -25.33
C GLY A 78 -7.76 29.71 -24.71
N THR A 79 -7.22 29.98 -23.52
CA THR A 79 -7.34 31.27 -22.85
C THR A 79 -6.63 32.36 -23.65
N GLY A 80 -5.38 32.13 -24.07
CA GLY A 80 -4.61 33.07 -24.89
C GLY A 80 -5.31 33.42 -26.21
N TYR A 81 -5.89 32.41 -26.89
CA TYR A 81 -6.66 32.62 -28.12
C TYR A 81 -7.88 33.51 -27.87
N PHE A 82 -8.65 33.18 -26.83
CA PHE A 82 -9.87 33.91 -26.50
C PHE A 82 -9.58 35.38 -26.20
N LEU A 83 -8.51 35.65 -25.44
CA LEU A 83 -8.04 37.00 -25.15
C LEU A 83 -7.54 37.73 -26.40
N ASP A 84 -6.74 37.09 -27.25
CA ASP A 84 -6.25 37.72 -28.48
C ASP A 84 -7.40 38.12 -29.42
N VAL A 85 -8.45 37.29 -29.55
CA VAL A 85 -9.65 37.59 -30.34
C VAL A 85 -10.46 38.72 -29.71
N TRP A 86 -10.62 38.72 -28.38
CA TRP A 86 -11.43 39.73 -27.70
C TRP A 86 -10.77 41.11 -27.67
N LEU A 87 -9.44 41.18 -27.52
CA LEU A 87 -8.69 42.43 -27.50
C LEU A 87 -8.24 42.89 -28.90
N GLY A 88 -8.41 42.06 -29.94
CA GLY A 88 -7.92 42.35 -31.29
C GLY A 88 -6.40 42.45 -31.37
N THR A 89 -5.68 41.86 -30.40
CA THR A 89 -4.23 41.89 -30.35
C THR A 89 -3.63 40.89 -31.34
N ARG A 90 -2.45 41.23 -31.88
CA ARG A 90 -1.56 40.25 -32.54
C ARG A 90 -1.26 39.11 -31.53
N PRO A 91 -0.83 37.89 -31.93
CA PRO A 91 -0.76 36.70 -31.07
C PRO A 91 0.28 36.82 -29.95
N TRP A 92 0.08 37.78 -29.05
CA TRP A 92 0.99 38.23 -28.02
C TRP A 92 0.48 37.67 -26.69
N MET A 93 -0.84 37.69 -26.45
CA MET A 93 -1.41 37.00 -25.30
C MET A 93 -1.22 35.49 -25.44
N MET A 94 -1.36 34.94 -26.64
CA MET A 94 -1.03 33.54 -26.93
C MET A 94 0.39 33.17 -26.50
N VAL A 95 1.40 34.00 -26.81
CA VAL A 95 2.80 33.71 -26.44
C VAL A 95 2.96 33.75 -24.91
N VAL A 96 2.44 34.78 -24.25
CA VAL A 96 2.52 34.91 -22.79
C VAL A 96 1.81 33.75 -22.08
N PHE A 97 0.58 33.44 -22.49
CA PHE A 97 -0.20 32.34 -21.90
C PHE A 97 0.34 30.96 -22.26
N PHE A 98 1.00 30.81 -23.40
CA PHE A 98 1.71 29.58 -23.73
C PHE A 98 2.85 29.32 -22.73
N PHE A 99 3.70 30.31 -22.46
CA PHE A 99 4.76 30.16 -21.46
C PHE A 99 4.20 29.96 -20.05
N LEU A 100 3.13 30.68 -19.71
CA LEU A 100 2.47 30.55 -18.40
C LEU A 100 1.84 29.16 -18.23
N GLY A 101 1.10 28.67 -19.23
CA GLY A 101 0.49 27.34 -19.24
C GLY A 101 1.52 26.22 -19.26
N SER A 102 2.57 26.36 -20.08
CA SER A 102 3.69 25.42 -20.12
C SER A 102 4.44 25.37 -18.79
N GLY A 103 4.76 26.54 -18.21
CA GLY A 103 5.39 26.65 -16.89
C GLY A 103 4.52 26.04 -15.78
N ALA A 104 3.22 26.31 -15.78
CA ALA A 104 2.28 25.71 -14.83
C ALA A 104 2.20 24.18 -14.98
N GLY A 105 2.15 23.66 -16.22
CA GLY A 105 2.16 22.23 -16.49
C GLY A 105 3.43 21.54 -16.02
N ILE A 106 4.60 22.10 -16.37
CA ILE A 106 5.91 21.58 -15.93
C ILE A 106 6.01 21.60 -14.40
N LEU A 107 5.57 22.67 -13.75
CA LEU A 107 5.60 22.77 -12.29
C LEU A 107 4.68 21.73 -11.63
N ASN A 108 3.51 21.44 -12.22
CA ASN A 108 2.62 20.40 -11.72
C ASN A 108 3.25 19.00 -11.82
N VAL A 109 3.87 18.69 -12.96
CA VAL A 109 4.59 17.42 -13.17
C VAL A 109 5.78 17.29 -12.24
N TYR A 110 6.57 18.36 -12.10
CA TYR A 110 7.70 18.38 -11.18
C TYR A 110 7.24 18.13 -9.74
N ARG A 111 6.10 18.68 -9.33
CA ARG A 111 5.50 18.41 -8.01
C ARG A 111 5.05 16.96 -7.86
N ALA A 112 4.45 16.37 -8.90
CA ALA A 112 4.07 14.96 -8.90
C ALA A 112 5.30 14.02 -8.80
N ALA A 113 6.37 14.34 -9.54
CA ALA A 113 7.61 13.56 -9.54
C ALA A 113 8.41 13.71 -8.24
N SER A 114 8.46 14.91 -7.66
CA SER A 114 9.13 15.18 -6.38
C SER A 114 8.35 14.60 -5.20
N GLY A 115 7.01 14.63 -5.24
CA GLY A 115 6.17 13.94 -4.25
C GLY A 115 6.40 12.43 -4.22
N PHE A 116 6.60 11.80 -5.38
CA PHE A 116 6.92 10.37 -5.47
C PHE A 116 8.27 10.03 -4.84
N THR A 117 9.29 10.87 -5.03
CA THR A 117 10.64 10.66 -4.48
C THR A 117 10.68 10.88 -2.96
N PHE A 118 10.03 11.92 -2.45
CA PHE A 118 9.96 12.16 -1.00
C PHE A 118 9.07 11.14 -0.25
N ALA A 119 7.94 10.72 -0.83
CA ALA A 119 7.10 9.69 -0.22
C ALA A 119 7.78 8.31 -0.23
N GLY A 120 8.51 7.97 -1.29
CA GLY A 120 9.25 6.72 -1.40
C GLY A 120 10.42 6.62 -0.42
N GLU A 121 11.21 7.69 -0.26
CA GLU A 121 12.38 7.67 0.63
C GLU A 121 11.98 7.54 2.11
N ASN A 122 10.92 8.24 2.53
CA ASN A 122 10.43 8.18 3.91
C ASN A 122 9.79 6.82 4.24
N ALA A 123 9.08 6.20 3.28
CA ALA A 123 8.53 4.86 3.44
C ALA A 123 9.62 3.78 3.53
N VAL A 124 10.70 3.91 2.74
CA VAL A 124 11.85 3.00 2.79
C VAL A 124 12.61 3.14 4.11
N LYS A 125 12.78 4.37 4.63
CA LYS A 125 13.40 4.61 5.94
C LYS A 125 12.57 4.06 7.09
N ALA A 126 11.25 4.22 7.05
CA ALA A 126 10.35 3.65 8.06
C ALA A 126 10.44 2.12 8.09
N GLN A 127 10.36 1.46 6.93
CA GLN A 127 10.43 0.01 6.83
C GLN A 127 11.81 -0.56 7.24
N LYS A 128 12.89 0.16 6.91
CA LYS A 128 14.24 -0.22 7.31
C LYS A 128 14.45 -0.10 8.82
N ASN A 129 13.92 0.95 9.45
CA ASN A 129 14.03 1.15 10.90
C ASN A 129 13.33 0.03 11.70
N GLU A 130 12.17 -0.43 11.23
CA GLU A 130 11.44 -1.55 11.85
C GLU A 130 12.17 -2.89 11.71
N ARG A 131 12.72 -3.18 10.52
CA ARG A 131 13.53 -4.39 10.32
C ARG A 131 14.78 -4.37 11.20
N HIS A 132 15.43 -3.23 11.32
CA HIS A 132 16.63 -3.10 12.16
C HIS A 132 16.31 -3.19 13.65
N GLN A 133 15.14 -2.70 14.12
CA GLN A 133 14.70 -2.89 15.50
C GLN A 133 14.35 -4.36 15.80
N GLY A 134 13.67 -5.04 14.88
CA GLY A 134 13.35 -6.47 15.04
C GLY A 134 14.60 -7.37 15.07
N VAL A 135 15.64 -7.03 14.31
CA VAL A 135 16.93 -7.74 14.35
C VAL A 135 17.70 -7.44 15.64
N ARG A 136 17.74 -6.18 16.08
CA ARG A 136 18.39 -5.80 17.35
C ARG A 136 17.76 -6.48 18.57
N ALA A 137 16.43 -6.54 18.63
CA ALA A 137 15.72 -7.23 19.71
C ALA A 137 16.03 -8.74 19.74
N ARG A 138 16.23 -9.35 18.57
CA ARG A 138 16.59 -10.77 18.44
C ARG A 138 18.03 -11.04 18.87
N ASP A 139 18.96 -10.17 18.49
CA ASP A 139 20.38 -10.27 18.85
C ASP A 139 20.61 -10.05 20.36
N GLU A 140 19.80 -9.20 20.98
CA GLU A 140 19.86 -8.92 22.42
C GLU A 140 19.36 -10.11 23.25
N HIS A 141 18.32 -10.79 22.78
CA HIS A 141 17.80 -12.01 23.41
C HIS A 141 18.79 -13.19 23.30
N ASP A 142 19.52 -13.30 22.20
CA ASP A 142 20.55 -14.33 22.01
C ASP A 142 21.78 -14.11 22.93
N LYS A 143 22.23 -12.85 23.06
CA LYS A 143 23.34 -12.49 23.97
C LYS A 143 23.00 -12.69 25.45
N SER A 144 21.76 -12.39 25.85
CA SER A 144 21.28 -12.64 27.20
C SER A 144 21.23 -14.14 27.52
N GLY A 145 20.76 -14.95 26.55
CA GLY A 145 20.79 -16.41 26.66
C GLY A 145 22.21 -16.98 26.76
N ALA A 146 23.15 -16.47 25.96
CA ALA A 146 24.54 -16.93 25.96
C ALA A 146 25.27 -16.61 27.27
N THR A 147 25.07 -15.40 27.81
CA THR A 147 25.66 -14.97 29.09
C THR A 147 25.08 -15.72 30.29
N GLU A 148 23.76 -15.97 30.29
CA GLU A 148 23.10 -16.77 31.32
C GLU A 148 23.54 -18.25 31.28
N ARG A 149 23.70 -18.82 30.07
CA ARG A 149 24.24 -20.18 29.89
C ARG A 149 25.68 -20.31 30.39
N ALA A 150 26.55 -19.35 30.05
CA ALA A 150 27.93 -19.33 30.53
C ALA A 150 28.01 -19.18 32.06
N ARG A 151 27.12 -18.39 32.66
CA ARG A 151 27.03 -18.23 34.11
C ARG A 151 26.56 -19.51 34.81
N ARG A 152 25.60 -20.22 34.24
CA ARG A 152 25.09 -21.51 34.75
C ARG A 152 26.12 -22.63 34.68
N GLU A 153 26.91 -22.67 33.61
CA GLU A 153 28.01 -23.64 33.47
C GLU A 153 29.12 -23.38 34.50
N ASN A 154 29.47 -22.11 34.75
CA ASN A 154 30.49 -21.77 35.74
C ASN A 154 30.04 -22.08 37.18
N ALA A 155 28.76 -21.89 37.49
CA ALA A 155 28.20 -22.20 38.81
C ALA A 155 28.23 -23.71 39.12
N THR A 156 27.90 -24.55 38.13
CA THR A 156 27.95 -26.02 38.29
C THR A 156 29.37 -26.55 38.41
N ARG A 157 30.34 -25.98 37.68
CA ARG A 157 31.77 -26.34 37.85
C ARG A 157 32.32 -25.99 39.23
N ARG A 158 31.90 -24.86 39.81
CA ARG A 158 32.37 -24.44 41.14
C ARG A 158 31.88 -25.35 42.26
N HIS A 159 30.65 -25.88 42.16
CA HIS A 159 30.11 -26.74 43.21
C HIS A 159 30.82 -28.10 43.29
N LYS A 160 31.41 -28.57 42.19
CA LYS A 160 32.15 -29.84 42.12
C LYS A 160 33.58 -29.75 42.67
N LYS A 161 34.07 -28.55 43.01
CA LYS A 161 35.47 -28.30 43.42
C LYS A 161 35.63 -27.86 44.89
N ALA A 162 34.61 -28.05 45.73
CA ALA A 162 34.73 -27.77 47.17
C ALA A 162 35.31 -29.01 47.88
N PRO A 163 36.49 -28.93 48.54
CA PRO A 163 37.01 -30.03 49.33
C PRO A 163 36.12 -30.25 50.57
N PRO A 164 35.97 -31.51 51.04
CA PRO A 164 35.21 -31.81 52.25
C PRO A 164 35.84 -31.08 53.43
N ARG A 165 35.01 -30.37 54.21
CA ARG A 165 35.43 -29.77 55.47
C ARG A 165 35.67 -30.91 56.46
N GLU A 166 36.94 -31.20 56.74
CA GLU A 166 37.34 -32.07 57.84
C GLU A 166 36.92 -31.44 59.17
N SER A 167 36.27 -32.25 60.01
CA SER A 167 35.86 -31.98 61.39
C SER A 167 36.74 -32.77 62.35
#